data_AF-A0A1B9NLX1-F1
#
_entry.id   AF-A0A1B9NLX1-F1
#
_cell.length_a   1.000
_cell.length_b   1.000
_cell.length_c   1.000
_cell.angle_alpha   90.00
_cell.angle_beta   90.00
_cell.angle_gamma   90.00
#
_symmetry.space_group_name_H-M   'P 1'
#
loop_
_entity.id
_entity.type
_entity.pdbx_description
1 polymer ?
#
loop_
_entity_poly.entity_id
_entity_poly.type
_entity_poly.pdbx_seq_one_letter_code
_entity_poly.pdbx_strand_id
1 'polypeptide(L)'
;MNNLVCYKTLPIWNADTLPALLRQKHNTQIGTWAKLEILKGSIGFEMLTEQGEVITKHYFDTQQQPPFILPQQWHRIAEISDDLQCQLAFYCLPEDYTQKKYQMTKTHSEVLRATKIIQTGKALDLGCGSGRNSLYLQLQGFDVTAVDKSELSIGNLQKIINDDNLKHINAMVYDINQANLQGEYDFILSTVVMMFLQPERIPAIINNMQKMTKSGGYNLIVSAMSTPDYPCSVGFSFTFKENELHQYYQDWEILKYNEDVGQLHKTDIHGNRIKLRFATLLAKKR
;
A
#
# COMPACT_ATOMS: atom_id res chain seq x y z
N MET A 1 19.14 2.70 5.95
CA MET A 1 18.23 3.04 4.83
C MET A 1 17.81 1.77 4.06
N ASN A 2 17.57 0.64 4.76
CA ASN A 2 17.64 -0.68 4.11
C ASN A 2 16.30 -1.23 3.60
N ASN A 3 15.28 -0.38 3.43
CA ASN A 3 13.95 -0.85 3.03
C ASN A 3 13.27 0.04 1.98
N LEU A 4 14.05 0.67 1.10
CA LEU A 4 13.50 1.46 0.00
C LEU A 4 13.10 0.55 -1.17
N VAL A 5 11.95 0.81 -1.78
CA VAL A 5 11.46 0.10 -2.97
C VAL A 5 11.41 1.04 -4.16
N CYS A 6 11.88 0.57 -5.31
CA CYS A 6 11.79 1.34 -6.56
C CYS A 6 10.33 1.35 -7.03
N TYR A 7 9.78 2.53 -7.30
CA TYR A 7 8.41 2.66 -7.82
C TYR A 7 8.36 3.25 -9.23
N LYS A 8 9.45 3.85 -9.71
CA LYS A 8 9.51 4.43 -11.05
C LYS A 8 10.96 4.51 -11.52
N THR A 9 11.23 3.94 -12.68
CA THR A 9 12.51 4.08 -13.38
C THR A 9 12.27 4.88 -14.66
N LEU A 10 13.10 5.91 -14.89
CA LEU A 10 13.03 6.71 -16.11
C LEU A 10 13.92 6.09 -17.21
N PRO A 11 13.74 6.49 -18.48
CA PRO A 11 14.62 6.07 -19.55
C PRO A 11 16.09 6.43 -19.27
N ILE A 12 17.00 5.74 -19.96
CA ILE A 12 18.41 6.15 -19.99
C ILE A 12 18.51 7.46 -20.79
N TRP A 13 19.27 8.41 -20.27
CA TRP A 13 19.58 9.66 -20.93
C TRP A 13 21.06 9.75 -21.27
N ASN A 14 21.36 10.41 -22.37
CA ASN A 14 22.71 10.86 -22.71
C ASN A 14 22.87 12.38 -22.51
N ALA A 15 24.03 12.92 -22.89
CA ALA A 15 24.33 14.34 -22.77
C ALA A 15 23.30 15.28 -23.44
N ASP A 16 22.71 14.84 -24.56
CA ASP A 16 21.75 15.60 -25.36
C ASP A 16 20.31 15.46 -24.84
N THR A 17 19.94 14.27 -24.32
CA THR A 17 18.57 13.95 -23.91
C THR A 17 18.30 14.18 -22.42
N LEU A 18 19.33 14.50 -21.63
CA LEU A 18 19.17 14.77 -20.20
C LEU A 18 18.19 15.94 -20.00
N PRO A 19 17.07 15.76 -19.26
CA PRO A 19 16.07 16.80 -19.11
C PRO A 19 16.65 18.08 -18.51
N ALA A 20 16.42 19.21 -19.18
CA ALA A 20 16.93 20.53 -18.76
C ALA A 20 16.53 20.91 -17.33
N LEU A 21 15.35 20.45 -16.86
CA LEU A 21 14.89 20.68 -15.49
C LEU A 21 15.85 20.10 -14.44
N LEU A 22 16.52 18.98 -14.73
CA LEU A 22 17.48 18.38 -13.80
C LEU A 22 18.76 19.20 -13.66
N ARG A 23 19.04 20.10 -14.62
CA ARG A 23 20.14 21.07 -14.53
C ARG A 23 19.76 22.36 -13.78
N GLN A 24 18.48 22.52 -13.43
CA GLN A 24 17.98 23.63 -12.64
C GLN A 24 17.77 23.21 -11.17
N LYS A 25 17.60 24.18 -10.27
CA LYS A 25 17.31 23.91 -8.85
C LYS A 25 15.98 23.17 -8.73
N HIS A 26 16.03 21.95 -8.20
CA HIS A 26 14.85 21.15 -7.92
C HIS A 26 15.07 20.25 -6.70
N ASN A 27 14.02 19.57 -6.26
CA ASN A 27 14.07 18.52 -5.25
C ASN A 27 13.02 17.45 -5.55
N THR A 28 13.07 16.36 -4.80
CA THR A 28 12.03 15.34 -4.82
C THR A 28 10.96 15.64 -3.77
N GLN A 29 9.73 15.17 -4.01
CA GLN A 29 8.63 15.28 -3.05
C GLN A 29 8.95 14.55 -1.73
N ILE A 30 8.21 14.90 -0.67
CA ILE A 30 8.18 14.15 0.60
C ILE A 30 7.98 12.64 0.34
N GLY A 31 8.77 11.82 1.02
CA GLY A 31 8.74 10.36 0.90
C GLY A 31 9.28 9.82 -0.43
N THR A 32 9.99 10.63 -1.21
CA THR A 32 10.63 10.20 -2.47
C THR A 32 12.13 10.40 -2.42
N TRP A 33 12.85 9.29 -2.47
CA TRP A 33 14.28 9.25 -2.71
C TRP A 33 14.52 9.10 -4.21
N ALA A 34 15.62 9.66 -4.69
CA ALA A 34 16.07 9.48 -6.06
C ALA A 34 17.44 8.82 -6.07
N LYS A 35 17.66 7.88 -7.00
CA LYS A 35 18.95 7.26 -7.26
C LYS A 35 19.29 7.52 -8.71
N LEU A 36 20.37 8.26 -8.94
CA LEU A 36 20.95 8.37 -10.26
C LEU A 36 22.01 7.28 -10.41
N GLU A 37 22.02 6.60 -11.54
CA GLU A 37 23.03 5.62 -11.90
C GLU A 37 23.75 6.10 -13.17
N ILE A 38 25.07 6.27 -13.07
CA ILE A 38 25.92 6.67 -14.19
C ILE A 38 26.43 5.40 -14.85
N LEU A 39 26.01 5.18 -16.10
CA LEU A 39 26.37 4.03 -16.93
C LEU A 39 27.63 4.30 -17.76
N LYS A 40 27.87 5.57 -18.11
CA LYS A 40 29.06 6.05 -18.82
C LYS A 40 29.29 7.53 -18.52
N GLY A 41 30.55 7.98 -18.56
CA GLY A 41 30.91 9.38 -18.37
C GLY A 41 30.86 9.83 -16.92
N SER A 42 30.64 11.13 -16.70
CA SER A 42 30.66 11.75 -15.37
C SER A 42 29.63 12.87 -15.22
N ILE A 43 29.25 13.16 -13.97
CA ILE A 43 28.32 14.23 -13.61
C ILE A 43 28.88 15.04 -12.42
N GLY A 44 28.82 16.36 -12.54
CA GLY A 44 28.99 17.30 -11.43
C GLY A 44 27.63 17.65 -10.80
N PHE A 45 27.45 17.32 -9.53
CA PHE A 45 26.28 17.63 -8.72
C PHE A 45 26.55 18.80 -7.78
N GLU A 46 25.58 19.71 -7.69
CA GLU A 46 25.57 20.77 -6.69
C GLU A 46 24.42 20.56 -5.70
N MET A 47 24.76 20.56 -4.42
CA MET A 47 23.79 20.60 -3.33
C MET A 47 23.47 22.05 -3.02
N LEU A 48 22.20 22.37 -2.88
CA LEU A 48 21.72 23.75 -2.83
C LEU A 48 20.95 24.03 -1.53
N THR A 49 20.92 25.30 -1.11
CA THR A 49 19.93 25.80 -0.16
C THR A 49 18.57 25.95 -0.83
N GLU A 50 17.52 26.19 -0.05
CA GLU A 50 16.20 26.53 -0.59
C GLU A 50 16.24 27.81 -1.44
N GLN A 51 17.11 28.77 -1.09
CA GLN A 51 17.33 30.01 -1.81
C GLN A 51 18.18 29.82 -3.09
N GLY A 52 18.76 28.63 -3.30
CA GLY A 52 19.55 28.29 -4.48
C GLY A 52 21.04 28.56 -4.37
N GLU A 53 21.55 28.81 -3.16
CA GLU A 53 22.99 28.96 -2.91
C GLU A 53 23.66 27.58 -2.89
N VAL A 54 24.86 27.49 -3.47
CA VAL A 54 25.61 26.23 -3.50
C VAL A 54 26.22 25.95 -2.14
N ILE A 55 25.85 24.82 -1.54
CA ILE A 55 26.39 24.33 -0.27
C ILE A 55 27.65 23.50 -0.54
N THR A 56 27.55 22.50 -1.42
CA THR A 56 28.67 21.63 -1.81
C THR A 56 28.59 21.26 -3.28
N LYS A 57 29.76 20.93 -3.85
CA LYS A 57 29.87 20.34 -5.18
C LYS A 57 30.50 18.95 -5.07
N HIS A 58 29.96 18.00 -5.82
CA HIS A 58 30.45 16.63 -5.87
C HIS A 58 30.57 16.19 -7.33
N TYR A 59 31.57 15.36 -7.62
CA TYR A 59 31.75 14.76 -8.94
C TYR A 59 31.60 13.25 -8.80
N PHE A 60 30.85 12.67 -9.72
CA PHE A 60 30.54 11.25 -9.75
C PHE A 60 30.76 10.70 -11.15
N ASP A 61 31.10 9.43 -11.23
CA ASP A 61 31.33 8.69 -12.46
C ASP A 61 30.95 7.21 -12.28
N THR A 62 31.34 6.37 -13.23
CA THR A 62 31.05 4.93 -13.19
C THR A 62 31.71 4.19 -12.01
N GLN A 63 32.82 4.69 -11.48
CA GLN A 63 33.55 4.10 -10.34
C GLN A 63 33.06 4.65 -8.99
N GLN A 64 32.66 5.92 -8.96
CA GLN A 64 32.12 6.60 -7.79
C GLN A 64 30.70 7.09 -8.08
N GLN A 65 29.72 6.24 -7.81
CA GLN A 65 28.30 6.55 -8.03
C GLN A 65 27.77 7.57 -7.00
N PRO A 66 26.79 8.41 -7.37
CA PRO A 66 26.13 9.29 -6.42
C PRO A 66 25.33 8.48 -5.38
N PRO A 67 25.26 8.94 -4.12
CA PRO A 67 24.38 8.35 -3.13
C PRO A 67 22.91 8.63 -3.47
N PHE A 68 22.00 8.04 -2.69
CA PHE A 68 20.60 8.43 -2.75
C PHE A 68 20.43 9.92 -2.43
N ILE A 69 19.68 10.62 -3.29
CA ILE A 69 19.18 11.96 -3.04
C ILE A 69 17.98 11.84 -2.09
N LEU A 70 18.02 12.58 -0.98
CA LEU A 70 17.01 12.51 0.06
C LEU A 70 15.75 13.32 -0.33
N PRO A 71 14.57 12.97 0.22
CA PRO A 71 13.35 13.75 0.05
C PRO A 71 13.57 15.22 0.39
N GLN A 72 13.02 16.12 -0.43
CA GLN A 72 13.08 17.58 -0.27
C GLN A 72 14.49 18.19 -0.30
N GLN A 73 15.54 17.40 -0.61
CA GLN A 73 16.91 17.89 -0.70
C GLN A 73 17.11 18.66 -2.02
N TRP A 74 17.40 19.96 -1.92
CA TRP A 74 17.61 20.82 -3.08
C TRP A 74 18.95 20.54 -3.76
N HIS A 75 18.92 20.32 -5.07
CA HIS A 75 20.11 19.98 -5.85
C HIS A 75 19.93 20.35 -7.34
N ARG A 76 21.02 20.25 -8.11
CA ARG A 76 21.01 20.27 -9.57
C ARG A 76 22.21 19.52 -10.15
N ILE A 77 22.09 19.09 -11.40
CA ILE A 77 23.21 18.63 -12.22
C ILE A 77 23.86 19.87 -12.86
N ALA A 78 25.04 20.24 -12.39
CA ALA A 78 25.75 21.43 -12.86
C ALA A 78 26.61 21.15 -14.10
N GLU A 79 27.26 19.98 -14.14
CA GLU A 79 28.20 19.61 -15.19
C GLU A 79 27.94 18.17 -15.63
N ILE A 80 28.21 17.89 -16.91
CA ILE A 80 28.13 16.54 -17.48
C ILE A 80 29.28 16.36 -18.49
N SER A 81 29.76 15.13 -18.67
CA SER A 81 30.65 14.80 -19.78
C SER A 81 29.87 14.59 -21.09
N ASP A 82 30.56 14.78 -22.22
CA ASP A 82 29.96 14.61 -23.56
C ASP A 82 29.50 13.17 -23.83
N ASP A 83 30.16 12.19 -23.21
CA ASP A 83 29.87 10.76 -23.35
C ASP A 83 28.91 10.23 -22.28
N LEU A 84 28.28 11.11 -21.50
CA LEU A 84 27.38 10.74 -20.40
C LEU A 84 26.30 9.76 -20.88
N GLN A 85 26.09 8.71 -20.09
CA GLN A 85 24.86 7.92 -20.07
C GLN A 85 24.45 7.70 -18.61
N CYS A 86 23.21 8.03 -18.25
CA CYS A 86 22.72 7.83 -16.90
C CYS A 86 21.23 7.48 -16.85
N GLN A 87 20.78 6.93 -15.73
CA GLN A 87 19.38 6.61 -15.48
C GLN A 87 18.96 7.10 -14.11
N LEU A 88 17.76 7.64 -14.00
CA LEU A 88 17.17 8.08 -12.74
C LEU A 88 16.05 7.14 -12.32
N ALA A 89 16.12 6.65 -11.09
CA ALA A 89 15.05 5.87 -10.47
C ALA A 89 14.57 6.53 -9.18
N PHE A 90 13.27 6.42 -8.92
CA PHE A 90 12.62 6.94 -7.72
C PHE A 90 12.21 5.81 -6.79
N TYR A 91 12.45 6.04 -5.51
CA TYR A 91 12.24 5.10 -4.44
C TYR A 91 11.37 5.70 -3.34
N CYS A 92 10.63 4.85 -2.64
CA CYS A 92 9.84 5.22 -1.47
C CYS A 92 9.92 4.13 -0.40
N LEU A 93 9.33 4.39 0.76
CA LEU A 93 9.08 3.34 1.74
C LEU A 93 7.98 2.40 1.22
N PRO A 94 7.96 1.12 1.61
CA PRO A 94 7.00 0.15 1.09
C PRO A 94 5.55 0.53 1.39
N GLU A 95 5.29 1.17 2.54
CA GLU A 95 3.95 1.67 2.89
C GLU A 95 3.38 2.72 1.93
N ASP A 96 4.24 3.44 1.21
CA ASP A 96 3.85 4.51 0.28
C ASP A 96 3.86 4.02 -1.18
N TYR A 97 4.30 2.78 -1.46
CA TYR A 97 4.51 2.26 -2.81
C TYR A 97 3.27 2.37 -3.71
N THR A 98 2.13 1.88 -3.22
CA THR A 98 0.88 1.85 -4.00
C THR A 98 0.34 3.25 -4.28
N GLN A 99 0.53 4.19 -3.33
CA GLN A 99 0.18 5.60 -3.53
C GLN A 99 1.13 6.27 -4.53
N LYS A 100 2.44 6.07 -4.40
CA LYS A 100 3.44 6.72 -5.27
C LYS A 100 3.37 6.19 -6.70
N LYS A 101 3.23 4.87 -6.88
CA LYS A 101 3.21 4.23 -8.20
C LYS A 101 1.87 4.35 -8.91
N TYR A 102 0.77 4.03 -8.23
CA TYR A 102 -0.55 3.87 -8.85
C TYR A 102 -1.58 4.91 -8.38
N GLN A 103 -1.17 5.91 -7.58
CA GLN A 103 -2.04 6.97 -7.07
C GLN A 103 -3.24 6.42 -6.26
N MET A 104 -3.08 5.24 -5.67
CA MET A 104 -4.07 4.63 -4.81
C MET A 104 -4.13 5.33 -3.45
N THR A 105 -5.22 5.10 -2.72
CA THR A 105 -5.23 5.39 -1.28
C THR A 105 -4.15 4.58 -0.59
N LYS A 106 -3.53 5.14 0.46
CA LYS A 106 -2.48 4.45 1.23
C LYS A 106 -2.97 3.09 1.72
N THR A 107 -2.04 2.13 1.75
CA THR A 107 -2.25 0.83 2.40
C THR A 107 -2.83 1.03 3.79
N HIS A 108 -3.78 0.18 4.18
CA HIS A 108 -4.43 0.32 5.47
C HIS A 108 -3.40 0.17 6.61
N SER A 109 -3.43 1.05 7.61
CA SER A 109 -2.42 1.08 8.67
C SER A 109 -2.36 -0.22 9.49
N GLU A 110 -3.51 -0.89 9.67
CA GLU A 110 -3.55 -2.22 10.31
C GLU A 110 -2.89 -3.32 9.49
N VAL A 111 -2.89 -3.21 8.15
CA VAL A 111 -2.15 -4.14 7.29
C VAL A 111 -0.66 -3.94 7.48
N LEU A 112 -0.19 -2.68 7.52
CA LEU A 112 1.22 -2.34 7.81
C LEU A 112 1.68 -2.83 9.20
N ARG A 113 0.77 -2.85 10.19
CA ARG A 113 1.07 -3.39 11.52
C ARG A 113 1.09 -4.92 11.50
N ALA A 114 0.13 -5.55 10.82
CA ALA A 114 0.07 -7.00 10.71
C ALA A 114 1.31 -7.60 10.03
N THR A 115 1.85 -6.95 9.00
CA THR A 115 3.07 -7.42 8.30
C THR A 115 4.35 -7.34 9.12
N LYS A 116 4.35 -6.66 10.27
CA LYS A 116 5.47 -6.73 11.23
C LYS A 116 5.48 -8.03 12.04
N ILE A 117 4.33 -8.71 12.09
CA ILE A 117 4.12 -9.97 12.82
C ILE A 117 4.12 -11.14 11.81
N ILE A 118 3.47 -10.94 10.66
CA ILE A 118 3.28 -11.94 9.61
C ILE A 118 4.20 -11.57 8.45
N GLN A 119 5.25 -12.37 8.22
CA GLN A 119 6.32 -11.98 7.28
C GLN A 119 6.10 -12.48 5.84
N THR A 120 5.48 -13.64 5.64
CA THR A 120 5.20 -14.23 4.33
C THR A 120 4.09 -15.29 4.45
N GLY A 121 3.67 -15.87 3.33
CA GLY A 121 2.67 -16.93 3.24
C GLY A 121 1.62 -16.64 2.16
N LYS A 122 0.58 -17.48 2.13
CA LYS A 122 -0.60 -17.27 1.26
C LYS A 122 -1.54 -16.28 1.93
N ALA A 123 -1.79 -15.16 1.26
CA ALA A 123 -2.72 -14.14 1.73
C ALA A 123 -3.99 -14.08 0.87
N LEU A 124 -5.14 -13.84 1.51
CA LEU A 124 -6.40 -13.55 0.84
C LEU A 124 -6.88 -12.14 1.22
N ASP A 125 -6.93 -11.23 0.24
CA ASP A 125 -7.55 -9.90 0.38
C ASP A 125 -9.02 -9.98 -0.05
N LEU A 126 -9.90 -10.18 0.93
CA LEU A 126 -11.34 -10.42 0.78
C LEU A 126 -12.09 -9.09 0.64
N GLY A 127 -12.32 -8.66 -0.60
CA GLY A 127 -12.85 -7.33 -0.94
C GLY A 127 -11.74 -6.34 -1.21
N CYS A 128 -10.85 -6.67 -2.15
CA CYS A 128 -9.61 -5.94 -2.37
C CYS A 128 -9.82 -4.53 -2.97
N GLY A 129 -10.99 -4.22 -3.52
CA GLY A 129 -11.25 -2.99 -4.26
C GLY A 129 -10.21 -2.77 -5.36
N SER A 130 -9.52 -1.63 -5.36
CA SER A 130 -8.44 -1.34 -6.31
C SER A 130 -7.12 -2.09 -6.02
N GLY A 131 -7.04 -2.90 -4.96
CA GLY A 131 -5.89 -3.75 -4.65
C GLY A 131 -4.78 -3.09 -3.81
N ARG A 132 -5.05 -1.98 -3.10
CA ARG A 132 -4.02 -1.26 -2.33
C ARG A 132 -3.31 -2.13 -1.29
N ASN A 133 -4.05 -3.02 -0.62
CA ASN A 133 -3.48 -3.94 0.36
C ASN A 133 -2.85 -5.13 -0.36
N SER A 134 -3.54 -5.70 -1.35
CA SER A 134 -3.04 -6.81 -2.17
C SER A 134 -1.67 -6.54 -2.79
N LEU A 135 -1.49 -5.39 -3.45
CA LEU A 135 -0.23 -5.00 -4.09
C LEU A 135 0.88 -4.75 -3.06
N TYR A 136 0.54 -4.19 -1.89
CA TYR A 136 1.49 -4.05 -0.79
C TYR A 136 1.93 -5.40 -0.24
N LEU A 137 1.00 -6.34 0.02
CA LEU A 137 1.32 -7.67 0.53
C LEU A 137 2.18 -8.46 -0.45
N GLN A 138 1.86 -8.40 -1.75
CA GLN A 138 2.68 -8.99 -2.80
C GLN A 138 4.10 -8.42 -2.79
N LEU A 139 4.26 -7.10 -2.64
CA LEU A 139 5.55 -6.46 -2.51
C LEU A 139 6.32 -6.92 -1.26
N GLN A 140 5.62 -7.26 -0.18
CA GLN A 140 6.21 -7.83 1.04
C GLN A 140 6.53 -9.33 0.94
N GLY A 141 6.30 -9.97 -0.21
CA GLY A 141 6.64 -11.37 -0.44
C GLY A 141 5.54 -12.37 -0.06
N PHE A 142 4.28 -11.93 0.03
CA PHE A 142 3.13 -12.83 0.12
C PHE A 142 2.72 -13.32 -1.26
N ASP A 143 2.19 -14.55 -1.32
CA ASP A 143 1.41 -15.05 -2.45
C ASP A 143 -0.05 -14.64 -2.26
N VAL A 144 -0.50 -13.64 -3.00
CA VAL A 144 -1.78 -12.96 -2.75
C VAL A 144 -2.88 -13.44 -3.70
N THR A 145 -4.00 -13.88 -3.13
CA THR A 145 -5.29 -13.95 -3.82
C THR A 145 -6.10 -12.69 -3.48
N ALA A 146 -6.45 -11.89 -4.48
CA ALA A 146 -7.23 -10.67 -4.34
C ALA A 146 -8.62 -10.87 -4.96
N VAL A 147 -9.69 -10.61 -4.18
CA VAL A 147 -11.06 -10.84 -4.65
C VAL A 147 -11.96 -9.64 -4.41
N ASP A 148 -12.84 -9.35 -5.36
CA ASP A 148 -13.88 -8.31 -5.24
C ASP A 148 -15.05 -8.64 -6.17
N LYS A 149 -16.24 -8.11 -5.87
CA LYS A 149 -17.42 -8.27 -6.75
C LYS A 149 -17.38 -7.33 -7.96
N SER A 150 -16.60 -6.26 -7.88
CA SER A 150 -16.48 -5.24 -8.92
C SER A 150 -15.57 -5.74 -10.05
N GLU A 151 -16.18 -6.17 -11.16
CA GLU A 151 -15.45 -6.56 -12.38
C GLU A 151 -14.49 -5.46 -12.86
N LEU A 152 -14.93 -4.19 -12.77
CA LEU A 152 -14.10 -3.04 -13.13
C LEU A 152 -12.84 -2.94 -12.25
N SER A 153 -12.99 -3.09 -10.93
CA SER A 153 -11.87 -3.01 -9.98
C SER A 153 -10.89 -4.16 -10.20
N ILE A 154 -11.40 -5.38 -10.40
CA ILE A 154 -10.59 -6.55 -10.71
C ILE A 154 -9.88 -6.41 -12.05
N GLY A 155 -10.57 -5.97 -13.11
CA GLY A 155 -9.97 -5.74 -14.42
C GLY A 155 -8.83 -4.72 -14.38
N ASN A 156 -9.02 -3.62 -13.65
CA ASN A 156 -7.95 -2.63 -13.43
C ASN A 156 -6.76 -3.22 -12.65
N LEU A 157 -7.02 -4.02 -11.62
CA LEU A 157 -5.96 -4.68 -10.85
C LEU A 157 -5.20 -5.72 -11.70
N GLN A 158 -5.91 -6.53 -12.49
CA GLN A 158 -5.30 -7.47 -13.43
C GLN A 158 -4.42 -6.76 -14.47
N LYS A 159 -4.85 -5.59 -14.96
CA LYS A 159 -4.01 -4.76 -15.84
C LYS A 159 -2.71 -4.36 -15.17
N ILE A 160 -2.75 -3.88 -13.92
CA ILE A 160 -1.54 -3.56 -13.14
C ILE A 160 -0.65 -4.80 -12.99
N ILE A 161 -1.22 -5.95 -12.62
CA ILE A 161 -0.50 -7.21 -12.45
C ILE A 161 0.24 -7.60 -13.73
N ASN A 162 -0.41 -7.46 -14.89
CA ASN A 162 0.16 -7.80 -16.19
C ASN A 162 1.22 -6.79 -16.65
N ASP A 163 0.90 -5.49 -16.60
CA ASP A 163 1.78 -4.41 -17.06
C ASP A 163 3.10 -4.39 -16.26
N ASP A 164 3.04 -4.69 -14.96
CA ASP A 164 4.22 -4.78 -14.08
C ASP A 164 4.78 -6.19 -13.90
N ASN A 165 4.22 -7.18 -14.60
CA ASN A 165 4.66 -8.57 -14.58
C ASN A 165 4.75 -9.18 -13.16
N LEU A 166 3.79 -8.83 -12.28
CA LEU A 166 3.75 -9.27 -10.88
C LEU A 166 3.40 -10.76 -10.80
N LYS A 167 4.24 -11.56 -10.13
CA LYS A 167 4.11 -13.04 -10.09
C LYS A 167 3.42 -13.60 -8.86
N HIS A 168 3.42 -12.86 -7.76
CA HIS A 168 2.93 -13.31 -6.46
C HIS A 168 1.56 -12.72 -6.12
N ILE A 169 0.74 -12.45 -7.12
CA ILE A 169 -0.61 -11.94 -6.96
C ILE A 169 -1.51 -12.44 -8.09
N ASN A 170 -2.72 -12.86 -7.72
CA ASN A 170 -3.79 -13.17 -8.66
C ASN A 170 -5.06 -12.45 -8.21
N ALA A 171 -5.79 -11.87 -9.17
CA ALA A 171 -7.03 -11.13 -8.91
C ALA A 171 -8.20 -11.77 -9.65
N MET A 172 -9.32 -11.98 -8.97
CA MET A 172 -10.52 -12.59 -9.56
C MET A 172 -11.81 -12.01 -9.02
N VAL A 173 -12.86 -12.06 -9.84
CA VAL A 173 -14.20 -11.63 -9.44
C VAL A 173 -14.81 -12.68 -8.52
N TYR A 174 -15.31 -12.25 -7.36
CA TYR A 174 -15.97 -13.12 -6.39
C TYR A 174 -16.92 -12.32 -5.51
N ASP A 175 -18.14 -12.85 -5.33
CA ASP A 175 -19.10 -12.29 -4.39
C ASP A 175 -18.90 -12.91 -3.00
N ILE A 176 -18.44 -12.07 -2.07
CA ILE A 176 -18.17 -12.45 -0.68
C ILE A 176 -19.40 -13.06 0.00
N ASN A 177 -20.62 -12.64 -0.37
CA ASN A 177 -21.86 -13.16 0.21
C ASN A 177 -22.08 -14.66 -0.05
N GLN A 178 -21.38 -15.25 -1.04
CA GLN A 178 -21.41 -16.68 -1.30
C GLN A 178 -20.80 -17.50 -0.16
N ALA A 179 -19.84 -16.93 0.60
CA ALA A 179 -19.16 -17.61 1.71
C ALA A 179 -18.62 -19.00 1.32
N ASN A 180 -18.02 -19.09 0.13
CA ASN A 180 -17.52 -20.33 -0.47
C ASN A 180 -16.05 -20.20 -0.90
N LEU A 181 -15.23 -19.60 -0.04
CA LEU A 181 -13.78 -19.51 -0.23
C LEU A 181 -13.18 -20.91 -0.39
N GLN A 182 -12.17 -20.99 -1.24
CA GLN A 182 -11.43 -22.22 -1.54
C GLN A 182 -9.96 -22.06 -1.14
N GLY A 183 -9.35 -23.18 -0.76
CA GLY A 183 -7.94 -23.26 -0.36
C GLY A 183 -7.70 -22.96 1.13
N GLU A 184 -6.43 -22.83 1.49
CA GLU A 184 -6.01 -22.52 2.85
C GLU A 184 -5.01 -21.36 2.86
N TYR A 185 -5.23 -20.42 3.76
CA TYR A 185 -4.50 -19.16 3.84
C TYR A 185 -3.79 -19.00 5.19
N ASP A 186 -2.59 -18.44 5.12
CA ASP A 186 -1.81 -18.05 6.30
C ASP A 186 -2.29 -16.70 6.83
N PHE A 187 -2.85 -15.86 5.95
CA PHE A 187 -3.41 -14.55 6.32
C PHE A 187 -4.66 -14.19 5.50
N ILE A 188 -5.79 -13.95 6.14
CA ILE A 188 -6.99 -13.41 5.48
C ILE A 188 -7.24 -12.00 6.00
N LEU A 189 -7.45 -11.04 5.12
CA LEU A 189 -7.80 -9.67 5.47
C LEU A 189 -9.08 -9.21 4.79
N SER A 190 -9.88 -8.43 5.50
CA SER A 190 -11.05 -7.73 4.97
C SER A 190 -11.15 -6.37 5.65
N THR A 191 -10.59 -5.34 5.01
CA THR A 191 -10.55 -3.98 5.57
C THR A 191 -11.52 -3.06 4.85
N VAL A 192 -12.51 -2.52 5.57
CA VAL A 192 -13.45 -1.50 5.08
C VAL A 192 -14.35 -2.04 3.95
N VAL A 193 -14.78 -3.30 4.09
CA VAL A 193 -15.63 -4.01 3.10
C VAL A 193 -16.90 -4.56 3.74
N MET A 194 -16.82 -5.09 4.97
CA MET A 194 -17.94 -5.82 5.56
C MET A 194 -19.23 -4.99 5.65
N MET A 195 -19.11 -3.66 5.73
CA MET A 195 -20.27 -2.77 5.75
C MET A 195 -21.07 -2.66 4.44
N PHE A 196 -20.60 -3.31 3.36
CA PHE A 196 -21.31 -3.44 2.08
C PHE A 196 -21.87 -4.85 1.83
N LEU A 197 -21.74 -5.76 2.81
CA LEU A 197 -22.19 -7.15 2.70
C LEU A 197 -23.61 -7.32 3.24
N GLN A 198 -24.25 -8.43 2.88
CA GLN A 198 -25.59 -8.79 3.35
C GLN A 198 -25.54 -9.20 4.83
N PRO A 199 -26.26 -8.53 5.75
CA PRO A 199 -26.22 -8.82 7.18
C PRO A 199 -26.44 -10.30 7.52
N GLU A 200 -27.41 -10.93 6.88
CA GLU A 200 -27.78 -12.34 7.07
C GLU A 200 -26.68 -13.32 6.62
N ARG A 201 -25.71 -12.87 5.82
CA ARG A 201 -24.58 -13.67 5.34
C ARG A 201 -23.35 -13.52 6.22
N ILE A 202 -23.25 -12.49 7.06
CA ILE A 202 -22.06 -12.22 7.89
C ILE A 202 -21.63 -13.43 8.73
N PRO A 203 -22.53 -14.17 9.43
CA PRO A 203 -22.12 -15.35 10.19
C PRO A 203 -21.47 -16.42 9.30
N ALA A 204 -22.05 -16.66 8.11
CA ALA A 204 -21.52 -17.65 7.16
C ALA A 204 -20.18 -17.21 6.58
N ILE A 205 -20.02 -15.93 6.26
CA ILE A 205 -18.78 -15.34 5.74
C ILE A 205 -17.66 -15.48 6.77
N ILE A 206 -17.88 -15.05 8.02
CA ILE A 206 -16.86 -15.11 9.07
C ILE A 206 -16.47 -16.56 9.35
N ASN A 207 -17.45 -17.47 9.46
CA ASN A 207 -17.18 -18.90 9.64
C ASN A 207 -16.36 -19.48 8.47
N ASN A 208 -16.66 -19.09 7.23
CA ASN A 208 -15.91 -19.54 6.07
C ASN A 208 -14.47 -18.98 6.07
N MET A 209 -14.27 -17.71 6.42
CA MET A 209 -12.93 -17.14 6.65
C MET A 209 -12.16 -17.97 7.69
N GLN A 210 -12.74 -18.17 8.87
CA GLN A 210 -12.12 -18.93 9.96
C GLN A 210 -11.76 -20.37 9.58
N LYS A 211 -12.60 -21.03 8.78
CA LYS A 211 -12.35 -22.38 8.27
C LYS A 211 -11.17 -22.42 7.30
N MET A 212 -11.08 -21.45 6.40
CA MET A 212 -10.03 -21.39 5.38
C MET A 212 -8.69 -20.82 5.89
N THR A 213 -8.66 -20.26 7.11
CA THR A 213 -7.40 -19.90 7.76
C THR A 213 -6.73 -21.14 8.36
N LYS A 214 -5.44 -21.34 8.10
CA LYS A 214 -4.66 -22.43 8.71
C LYS A 214 -4.53 -22.27 10.22
N SER A 215 -4.29 -23.36 10.95
CA SER A 215 -3.82 -23.27 12.34
C SER A 215 -2.52 -22.48 12.38
N GLY A 216 -2.39 -21.55 13.33
CA GLY A 216 -1.31 -20.57 13.38
C GLY A 216 -1.45 -19.39 12.40
N GLY A 217 -2.41 -19.42 11.48
CA GLY A 217 -2.71 -18.34 10.54
C GLY A 217 -3.54 -17.22 11.16
N TYR A 218 -3.76 -16.14 10.42
CA TYR A 218 -4.27 -14.88 10.94
C TYR A 218 -5.47 -14.35 10.16
N ASN A 219 -6.39 -13.69 10.87
CA ASN A 219 -7.44 -12.87 10.27
C ASN A 219 -7.33 -11.42 10.72
N LEU A 220 -7.38 -10.49 9.77
CA LEU A 220 -7.46 -9.04 10.01
C LEU A 220 -8.79 -8.50 9.48
N ILE A 221 -9.61 -7.93 10.35
CA ILE A 221 -10.87 -7.28 9.98
C ILE A 221 -10.87 -5.85 10.51
N VAL A 222 -11.27 -4.93 9.64
CA VAL A 222 -11.58 -3.54 10.02
C VAL A 222 -12.92 -3.20 9.40
N SER A 223 -13.93 -2.88 10.20
CA SER A 223 -15.27 -2.59 9.68
C SER A 223 -16.00 -1.55 10.51
N ALA A 224 -16.87 -0.79 9.86
CA ALA A 224 -17.71 0.20 10.51
C ALA A 224 -18.66 -0.46 11.53
N MET A 225 -18.92 0.28 12.60
CA MET A 225 -19.88 -0.05 13.64
C MET A 225 -21.03 0.96 13.66
N SER A 226 -22.12 0.59 14.32
CA SER A 226 -23.17 1.52 14.72
C SER A 226 -23.46 1.33 16.21
N THR A 227 -23.10 2.33 17.02
CA THR A 227 -23.26 2.31 18.48
C THR A 227 -24.13 3.49 18.94
N PRO A 228 -24.68 3.48 20.17
CA PRO A 228 -25.50 4.58 20.66
C PRO A 228 -24.81 5.95 20.65
N ASP A 229 -23.49 5.99 20.88
CA ASP A 229 -22.69 7.22 20.91
C ASP A 229 -22.15 7.65 19.53
N TYR A 230 -22.02 6.71 18.59
CA TYR A 230 -21.68 6.96 17.18
C TYR A 230 -22.60 6.15 16.25
N PRO A 231 -23.88 6.53 16.12
CA PRO A 231 -24.81 5.84 15.25
C PRO A 231 -24.36 6.01 13.79
N CYS A 232 -24.42 4.92 13.02
CA CYS A 232 -24.04 4.99 11.61
C CYS A 232 -25.06 5.78 10.81
N SER A 233 -24.67 6.98 10.36
CA SER A 233 -25.47 7.85 9.48
C SER A 233 -25.27 7.57 7.99
N VAL A 234 -24.43 6.58 7.66
CA VAL A 234 -24.15 6.16 6.30
C VAL A 234 -25.02 4.95 5.98
N GLY A 235 -25.63 4.92 4.78
CA GLY A 235 -26.48 3.82 4.30
C GLY A 235 -25.71 2.55 3.96
N PHE A 236 -24.88 2.07 4.89
CA PHE A 236 -24.24 0.78 4.85
C PHE A 236 -25.28 -0.33 5.06
N SER A 237 -25.11 -1.45 4.36
CA SER A 237 -26.02 -2.60 4.52
C SER A 237 -25.79 -3.31 5.85
N PHE A 238 -24.55 -3.29 6.37
CA PHE A 238 -24.17 -3.92 7.61
C PHE A 238 -23.28 -3.01 8.46
N THR A 239 -23.39 -3.11 9.78
CA THR A 239 -22.44 -2.54 10.74
C THR A 239 -22.35 -3.47 11.94
N PHE A 240 -21.16 -3.63 12.51
CA PHE A 240 -21.01 -4.40 13.74
C PHE A 240 -21.63 -3.66 14.93
N LYS A 241 -22.21 -4.42 15.86
CA LYS A 241 -22.56 -3.97 17.20
C LYS A 241 -21.35 -4.07 18.13
N GLU A 242 -21.48 -3.45 19.30
CA GLU A 242 -20.49 -3.56 20.37
C GLU A 242 -20.19 -5.02 20.71
N ASN A 243 -18.90 -5.36 20.75
CA ASN A 243 -18.33 -6.69 21.00
C ASN A 243 -18.72 -7.80 20.01
N GLU A 244 -19.48 -7.51 18.95
CA GLU A 244 -19.97 -8.54 18.03
C GLU A 244 -18.82 -9.21 17.27
N LEU A 245 -17.86 -8.44 16.76
CA LEU A 245 -16.70 -8.99 16.07
C LEU A 245 -15.78 -9.79 17.02
N HIS A 246 -15.61 -9.33 18.26
CA HIS A 246 -14.85 -10.06 19.28
C HIS A 246 -15.48 -11.44 19.56
N GLN A 247 -16.80 -11.49 19.72
CA GLN A 247 -17.54 -12.73 20.01
C GLN A 247 -17.36 -13.78 18.91
N TYR A 248 -17.36 -13.38 17.64
CA TYR A 248 -17.09 -14.30 16.53
C TYR A 248 -15.73 -14.99 16.63
N TYR A 249 -14.73 -14.33 17.23
CA TYR A 249 -13.34 -14.81 17.32
C TYR A 249 -12.92 -15.21 18.74
N GLN A 250 -13.88 -15.42 19.66
CA GLN A 250 -13.59 -15.71 21.07
C GLN A 250 -12.66 -16.94 21.30
N ASP A 251 -12.67 -17.91 20.39
CA ASP A 251 -11.84 -19.12 20.48
C ASP A 251 -10.44 -18.95 19.87
N TRP A 252 -10.14 -17.78 19.31
CA TRP A 252 -8.86 -17.44 18.70
C TRP A 252 -7.96 -16.69 19.68
N GLU A 253 -6.66 -16.62 19.39
CA GLU A 253 -5.76 -15.72 20.09
C GLU A 253 -5.93 -14.29 19.53
N ILE A 254 -6.48 -13.39 20.34
CA ILE A 254 -6.71 -12.00 19.95
C ILE A 254 -5.42 -11.21 20.18
N LEU A 255 -4.71 -10.86 19.10
CA LEU A 255 -3.48 -10.06 19.16
C LEU A 255 -3.76 -8.57 19.22
N LYS A 256 -4.90 -8.15 18.65
CA LYS A 256 -5.42 -6.79 18.75
C LYS A 256 -6.93 -6.80 18.63
N TYR A 257 -7.59 -6.06 19.52
CA TYR A 257 -8.99 -5.70 19.39
C TYR A 257 -9.23 -4.29 19.92
N ASN A 258 -9.96 -3.47 19.16
CA ASN A 258 -10.54 -2.22 19.65
C ASN A 258 -11.79 -1.84 18.85
N GLU A 259 -12.54 -0.89 19.38
CA GLU A 259 -13.75 -0.31 18.79
C GLU A 259 -13.62 1.23 18.75
N ASP A 260 -12.43 1.69 18.39
CA ASP A 260 -12.06 3.10 18.45
C ASP A 260 -12.81 3.95 17.43
N VAL A 261 -12.91 5.25 17.71
CA VAL A 261 -13.48 6.23 16.77
C VAL A 261 -12.48 6.48 15.64
N GLY A 262 -12.92 6.24 14.41
CA GLY A 262 -12.18 6.51 13.17
C GLY A 262 -12.90 7.52 12.28
N GLN A 263 -12.33 7.74 11.10
CA GLN A 263 -12.88 8.64 10.08
C GLN A 263 -12.97 7.94 8.73
N LEU A 264 -14.12 8.05 8.08
CA LEU A 264 -14.27 7.65 6.68
C LEU A 264 -13.54 8.64 5.77
N HIS A 265 -13.20 8.19 4.56
CA HIS A 265 -12.76 9.09 3.48
C HIS A 265 -13.92 9.99 3.00
N LYS A 266 -15.17 9.55 3.18
CA LYS A 266 -16.38 10.32 2.85
C LYS A 266 -16.56 11.50 3.82
N THR A 267 -16.98 12.64 3.29
CA THR A 267 -17.28 13.84 4.06
C THR A 267 -18.78 14.07 4.24
N ASP A 268 -19.15 14.77 5.30
CA ASP A 268 -20.50 15.30 5.52
C ASP A 268 -20.77 16.55 4.67
N ILE A 269 -21.95 17.15 4.84
CA ILE A 269 -22.37 18.36 4.12
C ILE A 269 -21.51 19.60 4.43
N HIS A 270 -20.72 19.56 5.50
CA HIS A 270 -19.80 20.62 5.91
C HIS A 270 -18.36 20.35 5.48
N GLY A 271 -18.11 19.29 4.70
CA GLY A 271 -16.77 18.90 4.26
C GLY A 271 -15.94 18.21 5.34
N ASN A 272 -16.49 17.93 6.52
CA ASN A 272 -15.78 17.20 7.57
C ASN A 272 -15.85 15.69 7.29
N ARG A 273 -14.77 14.96 7.59
CA ARG A 273 -14.80 13.49 7.50
C ARG A 273 -15.80 12.91 8.49
N ILE A 274 -16.63 11.99 8.03
CA ILE A 274 -17.64 11.32 8.86
C ILE A 274 -16.92 10.45 9.90
N LYS A 275 -17.23 10.67 11.18
CA LYS A 275 -16.71 9.90 12.31
C LYS A 275 -17.65 8.73 12.63
N LEU A 276 -17.09 7.54 12.78
CA LEU A 276 -17.79 6.33 13.21
C LEU A 276 -16.86 5.52 14.11
N ARG A 277 -17.41 4.61 14.91
CA ARG A 277 -16.60 3.55 15.53
C ARG A 277 -16.25 2.50 14.48
N PHE A 278 -15.07 1.89 14.63
CA PHE A 278 -14.60 0.80 13.79
C PHE A 278 -14.15 -0.36 14.66
N ALA A 279 -14.73 -1.53 14.43
CA ALA A 279 -14.25 -2.77 15.01
C ALA A 279 -12.97 -3.15 14.25
N THR A 280 -11.84 -3.16 14.96
CA THR A 280 -10.52 -3.53 14.43
C THR A 280 -10.03 -4.78 15.15
N LEU A 281 -9.85 -5.86 14.41
CA LEU A 281 -9.43 -7.17 14.93
C LEU A 281 -8.21 -7.68 14.17
N LEU A 282 -7.15 -8.07 14.88
CA LEU A 282 -6.14 -9.01 14.40
C LEU A 282 -6.16 -10.23 15.33
N ALA A 283 -6.53 -11.38 14.79
CA ALA A 283 -6.64 -12.64 15.54
C ALA A 283 -5.81 -13.75 14.87
N LYS A 284 -5.22 -14.62 15.68
CA LYS A 284 -4.47 -15.80 15.25
C LYS A 284 -5.22 -17.07 15.61
N LYS A 285 -5.34 -18.00 14.66
CA LYS A 285 -5.96 -19.30 14.87
C LYS A 285 -5.04 -20.18 15.71
N ARG A 286 -5.61 -20.83 16.71
CA ARG A 286 -4.89 -21.79 17.57
C ARG A 286 -4.47 -23.05 16.80
#